data_AF-A0A4Y2R1B9-F1
#
_entry.id   AF-A0A4Y2R1B9-F1
#
_cell.length_a   1.000
_cell.length_b   1.000
_cell.length_c   1.000
_cell.angle_alpha   90.00
_cell.angle_beta   90.00
_cell.angle_gamma   90.00
#
_symmetry.space_group_name_H-M   'P 1'
#
loop_
_entity.id
_entity.type
_entity.pdbx_description
1 polymer ?
#
loop_
_entity_poly.entity_id
_entity_poly.type
_entity_poly.pdbx_seq_one_letter_code
_entity_poly.pdbx_strand_id
1 'polypeptide(L)'
;MFINSEIGPEGNCVRRFVIPAVNFGAADYVDLIDWQACNVTPPTVLRHISSHELLNMIQDDLPVDGWNFIKFLSHTEAVERIVRLVTEVSRKKVGLQNRDGFIRTAL
;
A
#
# COMPACT_ATOMS: atom_id res chain seq x y z
N MET A 1 -10.24 -17.46 0.26
CA MET A 1 -9.95 -18.03 -1.07
C MET A 1 -9.12 -17.01 -1.82
N PHE A 2 -7.79 -17.15 -1.84
CA PHE A 2 -6.92 -16.26 -2.60
C PHE A 2 -6.72 -16.86 -3.98
N ILE A 3 -7.18 -16.14 -5.00
CA ILE A 3 -7.17 -16.57 -6.39
C ILE A 3 -5.74 -16.43 -6.91
N ASN A 4 -5.05 -17.54 -7.14
CA ASN A 4 -3.83 -17.56 -7.93
C ASN A 4 -4.22 -17.48 -9.41
N SER A 5 -3.85 -16.40 -10.10
CA SER A 5 -3.92 -16.33 -11.55
C SER A 5 -2.50 -16.27 -12.10
N GLU A 6 -2.08 -17.30 -12.81
CA GLU A 6 -0.92 -17.25 -13.71
C GLU A 6 -1.32 -16.52 -14.99
N ILE A 7 -0.47 -15.59 -15.46
CA ILE A 7 -0.65 -14.95 -16.77
C ILE A 7 0.72 -14.90 -17.45
N GLY A 8 0.77 -15.48 -18.65
CA GLY A 8 1.94 -15.56 -19.53
C GLY A 8 2.24 -14.25 -20.26
N PRO A 9 3.18 -14.27 -21.22
CA PRO A 9 3.93 -13.09 -21.63
C PRO A 9 3.06 -12.16 -22.49
N GLU A 10 3.13 -10.86 -22.20
CA GLU A 10 2.49 -9.76 -22.95
C GLU A 10 0.96 -9.59 -22.72
N GLY A 11 0.53 -9.38 -21.47
CA GLY A 11 -0.83 -8.91 -21.19
C GLY A 11 -1.14 -8.98 -19.70
N ASN A 12 -1.63 -7.87 -19.12
CA ASN A 12 -2.17 -7.77 -17.76
C ASN A 12 -1.59 -8.69 -16.67
N CYS A 13 -0.32 -8.50 -16.30
CA CYS A 13 0.23 -9.07 -15.06
C CYS A 13 -0.55 -8.55 -13.84
N VAL A 14 -1.52 -9.34 -13.37
CA VAL A 14 -2.13 -9.14 -12.05
C VAL A 14 -1.01 -9.27 -11.02
N ARG A 15 -0.80 -8.22 -10.23
CA ARG A 15 0.22 -8.26 -9.17
C ARG A 15 -0.18 -9.34 -8.17
N ARG A 16 0.62 -10.41 -8.10
CA ARG A 16 0.45 -11.45 -7.09
C ARG A 16 0.81 -10.86 -5.74
N PHE A 17 -0.15 -10.77 -4.84
CA PHE A 17 0.09 -10.37 -3.46
C PHE A 17 0.79 -11.52 -2.74
N VAL A 18 2.04 -11.30 -2.33
CA VAL A 18 2.82 -12.25 -1.54
C VAL A 18 2.92 -11.67 -0.13
N ILE A 19 2.50 -12.43 0.87
CA ILE A 19 2.60 -12.02 2.27
C ILE A 19 4.07 -12.22 2.69
N PRO A 20 4.78 -11.16 3.09
CA PRO A 20 6.16 -11.29 3.55
C PRO A 20 6.21 -12.00 4.92
N ALA A 21 7.31 -12.69 5.19
CA ALA A 21 7.56 -13.21 6.53
C ALA A 21 7.71 -12.05 7.52
N VAL A 22 6.97 -12.09 8.62
CA VAL A 22 6.99 -11.04 9.65
C VAL A 22 7.85 -11.49 10.82
N ASN A 23 8.82 -10.67 11.21
CA ASN A 23 9.68 -10.87 12.36
C ASN A 23 9.03 -10.30 13.64
N PHE A 24 8.34 -11.16 14.40
CA PHE A 24 7.72 -10.75 15.67
C PHE A 24 8.72 -10.42 16.79
N GLY A 25 9.99 -10.75 16.62
CA GLY A 25 11.07 -10.40 17.54
C GLY A 25 11.75 -9.07 17.22
N ALA A 26 11.29 -8.34 16.20
CA ALA A 26 11.89 -7.08 15.79
C ALA A 26 11.78 -6.01 16.90
N ALA A 27 12.89 -5.31 17.13
CA ALA A 27 12.93 -4.18 18.06
C ALA A 27 12.45 -2.89 17.39
N ASP A 28 12.61 -2.78 16.06
CA ASP A 28 12.20 -1.64 15.25
C ASP A 28 11.23 -2.08 14.13
N TYR A 29 10.38 -1.15 13.68
CA TYR A 29 9.41 -1.41 12.62
C TYR A 29 10.07 -1.69 11.26
N VAL A 30 11.26 -1.15 11.01
CA VAL A 30 12.01 -1.39 9.78
C VAL A 30 12.42 -2.85 9.67
N ASP A 31 12.69 -3.51 10.80
CA ASP A 31 13.14 -4.90 10.89
C ASP A 31 11.99 -5.93 10.92
N LEU A 32 10.73 -5.48 10.92
CA LEU A 32 9.56 -6.36 10.92
C LEU A 32 9.47 -7.20 9.65
N ILE A 33 9.95 -6.67 8.53
CA ILE A 33 9.90 -7.33 7.22
C ILE A 33 11.29 -7.26 6.61
N ASP A 34 11.81 -8.41 6.17
CA ASP A 34 13.02 -8.44 5.36
C ASP A 34 12.70 -7.93 3.95
N TRP A 35 12.89 -6.63 3.74
CA TRP A 35 12.65 -5.96 2.46
C TRP A 35 13.57 -6.45 1.34
N GLN A 36 14.76 -6.99 1.65
CA GLN A 36 15.68 -7.54 0.65
C GLN A 36 15.20 -8.90 0.14
N ALA A 37 14.62 -9.73 1.02
CA ALA A 37 14.02 -11.00 0.64
C ALA A 37 12.64 -10.85 -0.03
N CYS A 38 12.04 -9.66 0.03
CA CYS A 38 10.73 -9.39 -0.56
C CYS A 38 10.83 -8.83 -1.98
N ASN A 39 10.15 -9.47 -2.94
CA ASN A 39 10.04 -8.91 -4.29
C ASN A 39 9.04 -7.74 -4.32
N VAL A 40 9.52 -6.54 -3.97
CA VAL A 40 8.70 -5.32 -3.93
C VAL A 40 8.39 -4.87 -5.36
N THR A 41 7.12 -4.92 -5.74
CA THR A 41 6.69 -4.38 -7.04
C THR A 41 6.50 -2.86 -6.93
N PRO A 42 7.17 -2.04 -7.77
CA PRO A 42 7.03 -0.59 -7.73
C PRO A 42 5.56 -0.15 -7.84
N PRO A 43 5.07 0.83 -7.09
CA PRO A 43 3.72 1.37 -7.22
C PRO A 43 3.38 1.74 -8.68
N THR A 44 2.12 1.60 -9.10
CA THR A 44 1.71 1.91 -10.48
C THR A 44 2.03 3.36 -10.87
N VAL A 45 1.98 4.29 -9.91
CA VAL A 45 2.36 5.70 -10.12
C VAL A 45 3.81 5.87 -10.58
N LEU A 46 4.70 4.92 -10.23
CA LEU A 46 6.11 4.92 -10.61
C LEU A 46 6.38 4.07 -11.86
N ARG A 47 5.37 3.45 -12.48
CA ARG A 47 5.56 2.51 -13.60
C ARG A 47 6.28 3.14 -14.80
N HIS A 48 6.14 4.45 -14.98
CA HIS A 48 6.70 5.19 -16.11
C HIS A 48 8.05 5.85 -15.80
N ILE A 49 8.56 5.69 -14.58
CA ILE A 49 9.81 6.32 -14.12
C ILE A 49 10.83 5.20 -13.89
N SER A 50 12.04 5.35 -14.45
CA SER A 50 13.11 4.38 -14.28
C SER A 50 13.73 4.45 -12.87
N SER A 51 14.36 3.36 -12.43
CA SER A 51 15.08 3.35 -11.15
C SER A 51 16.22 4.37 -11.10
N HIS A 52 16.87 4.66 -12.23
CA HIS A 52 17.93 5.67 -12.29
C HIS A 52 17.38 7.09 -12.13
N GLU A 53 16.25 7.40 -12.78
CA GLU A 53 15.56 8.68 -12.58
C GLU A 53 15.07 8.85 -11.14
N LEU A 54 14.54 7.78 -10.51
CA LEU A 54 14.17 7.80 -9.10
C LEU A 54 15.37 8.07 -8.18
N LEU A 55 16.53 7.47 -8.47
CA LEU A 55 17.74 7.71 -7.68
C LEU A 55 18.24 9.15 -7.83
N ASN A 56 18.20 9.71 -9.04
CA ASN A 56 18.57 11.11 -9.27
C ASN A 56 17.61 12.05 -8.54
N MET A 57 16.30 11.80 -8.59
CA MET A 57 15.29 12.56 -7.84
C MET A 57 15.53 12.58 -6.32
N ILE A 58 15.98 11.46 -5.74
CA ILE A 58 16.31 11.36 -4.31
C ILE A 58 17.58 12.13 -3.98
N GLN A 59 18.55 12.19 -4.91
CA GLN A 59 19.85 12.84 -4.69
C GLN A 59 19.83 14.35 -4.99
N ASP A 60 19.00 14.80 -5.94
CA ASP A 60 19.03 16.16 -6.45
C ASP A 60 18.32 17.19 -5.55
N ASP A 61 17.82 16.79 -4.36
CA ASP A 61 16.99 17.62 -3.45
C ASP A 61 15.89 18.41 -4.19
N LEU A 62 15.44 17.88 -5.33
CA LEU A 62 14.53 18.58 -6.22
C LEU A 62 13.20 18.77 -5.48
N PRO A 63 12.64 19.99 -5.43
CA PRO A 63 11.35 20.18 -4.79
C PRO A 63 10.32 19.26 -5.46
N VAL A 64 9.48 18.64 -4.63
CA VAL A 64 8.55 17.55 -5.02
C VAL A 64 7.56 18.01 -6.12
N ASP A 65 7.40 19.31 -6.31
CA ASP A 65 6.62 19.93 -7.38
C ASP A 65 7.25 19.79 -8.77
N GLY A 66 8.57 19.58 -8.87
CA GLY A 66 9.29 19.27 -10.09
C GLY A 66 9.13 17.81 -10.54
N TRP A 67 8.52 16.96 -9.72
CA TRP A 67 8.36 15.55 -10.04
C TRP A 67 7.06 15.34 -10.83
N ASN A 68 7.18 14.83 -12.06
CA ASN A 68 6.04 14.54 -12.95
C ASN A 68 5.29 13.26 -12.55
N PHE A 69 4.81 13.18 -11.31
CA PHE A 69 3.89 12.12 -10.91
C PHE A 69 2.51 12.31 -11.53
N ILE A 70 1.80 11.20 -11.72
CA ILE A 70 0.37 11.24 -12.03
C ILE A 70 -0.34 11.95 -10.86
N LYS A 71 -0.91 13.13 -11.14
CA LYS A 71 -1.72 13.85 -10.15
C LYS A 71 -3.00 13.06 -9.90
N PHE A 72 -3.07 12.43 -8.73
CA PHE A 72 -4.33 11.87 -8.25
C PHE A 72 -5.26 13.01 -7.84
N LEU A 73 -6.54 12.91 -8.18
CA LEU A 73 -7.61 13.80 -7.70
C LEU A 73 -7.96 13.50 -6.22
N SER A 74 -6.94 13.48 -5.36
CA SER A 74 -7.07 13.19 -3.92
C SER A 74 -7.73 14.34 -3.15
N HIS A 75 -7.66 15.57 -3.67
CA HIS A 75 -8.19 16.78 -3.02
C HIS A 75 -9.50 17.21 -3.67
N THR A 76 -10.44 16.28 -3.81
CA THR A 76 -11.80 16.61 -4.19
C THR A 76 -12.70 16.58 -2.96
N GLU A 77 -13.70 17.47 -2.94
CA GLU A 77 -14.75 17.51 -1.91
C GLU A 77 -15.35 16.13 -1.61
N ALA A 78 -15.49 15.29 -2.64
CA ALA A 78 -16.01 13.94 -2.49
C ALA A 78 -15.07 13.03 -1.67
N VAL A 79 -13.76 13.07 -1.93
CA VAL A 79 -12.77 12.29 -1.18
C VAL A 79 -12.75 12.73 0.28
N GLU A 80 -12.76 14.04 0.54
CA GLU A 80 -12.77 14.56 1.92
C GLU A 80 -14.01 14.11 2.70
N ARG A 81 -15.19 14.14 2.06
CA ARG A 81 -16.44 13.66 2.67
C ARG A 81 -16.40 12.17 3.00
N ILE A 82 -15.85 11.34 2.11
CA ILE A 82 -15.72 9.90 2.35
C ILE A 82 -14.75 9.62 3.50
N VAL A 83 -13.58 10.28 3.52
CA VAL A 83 -12.59 10.13 4.60
C VAL A 83 -13.21 10.53 5.95
N ARG A 84 -13.96 11.64 5.99
CA ARG A 84 -14.68 12.07 7.20
C ARG A 84 -15.69 11.02 7.66
N LEU A 85 -16.52 10.50 6.75
CA LEU A 85 -17.51 9.46 7.07
C LEU A 85 -16.86 8.19 7.63
N VAL A 86 -15.80 7.68 6.97
CA VAL A 86 -15.07 6.49 7.43
C VAL A 86 -14.47 6.72 8.82
N THR A 87 -13.95 7.91 9.08
CA THR A 87 -13.38 8.28 10.37
C THR A 87 -14.44 8.32 11.48
N GLU A 88 -15.61 8.92 11.22
CA GLU A 88 -16.73 8.96 12.17
C GLU A 88 -17.27 7.56 12.48
N VAL A 89 -17.44 6.72 11.46
CA VAL A 89 -17.89 5.33 11.63
C VAL A 89 -16.88 4.51 12.42
N SER A 90 -15.58 4.67 12.13
CA SER A 90 -14.52 3.95 12.83
C SER A 90 -14.43 4.39 14.30
N ARG A 91 -14.53 5.69 14.57
CA ARG A 91 -14.51 6.24 15.94
C ARG A 91 -15.63 5.68 16.81
N LYS A 92 -16.84 5.53 16.27
CA LYS A 92 -17.97 4.92 16.97
C LYS A 92 -17.75 3.44 17.31
N LYS A 93 -16.82 2.76 16.63
CA LYS A 93 -16.51 1.34 16.84
C LYS A 93 -15.28 1.09 17.72
N VAL A 94 -14.53 2.12 18.10
CA VAL A 94 -13.36 1.98 18.98
C VAL A 94 -13.82 1.82 20.44
N GLY A 95 -13.77 0.57 20.93
CA GLY A 95 -14.00 0.19 22.32
C GLY A 95 -13.51 -1.24 22.60
N LEU A 96 -12.97 -1.48 23.80
CA LEU A 96 -12.35 -2.75 24.22
C LEU A 96 -13.29 -3.97 24.08
N GLN A 97 -14.59 -3.73 24.26
CA GLN A 97 -15.67 -4.74 24.29
C GLN A 97 -15.94 -5.41 22.91
N ASN A 98 -15.53 -4.78 21.80
CA ASN A 98 -15.93 -5.18 20.44
C ASN A 98 -14.84 -5.92 19.66
N ARG A 99 -13.65 -6.15 20.25
CA ARG A 99 -12.51 -6.78 19.55
C ARG A 99 -12.59 -8.30 19.51
N ASP A 100 -13.37 -8.94 20.39
CA ASP A 100 -13.25 -10.37 20.66
C ASP A 100 -14.27 -11.28 19.94
N GLY A 101 -15.06 -10.76 18.98
CA GLY A 101 -16.18 -11.55 18.46
C GLY A 101 -16.70 -11.28 17.04
N PHE A 102 -16.12 -10.37 16.25
CA PHE A 102 -16.74 -9.95 14.98
C PHE A 102 -16.15 -10.58 13.70
N ILE A 103 -15.10 -11.39 13.80
CA ILE A 103 -14.69 -12.29 12.71
C ILE A 103 -15.01 -13.72 13.14
N ARG A 104 -16.31 -14.05 13.22
CA ARG A 104 -16.76 -15.44 13.22
C ARG A 104 -17.30 -15.72 11.82
N THR A 105 -16.57 -16.55 11.08
CA THR A 105 -16.97 -17.16 9.82
C THR A 105 -18.39 -17.73 9.94
N ALA A 106 -19.34 -17.21 9.16
CA ALA A 106 -20.54 -17.97 8.82
C ALA A 106 -20.15 -18.91 7.68
N LEU A 107 -20.15 -20.22 7.97
CA LEU A 107 -20.17 -21.29 6.98
C LEU A 107 -21.54 -21.31 6.28
#